data_AF-A0AAP8KKH2-F1
#
_entry.id   AF-A0AAP8KKH2-F1
#
_cell.length_a   1.000
_cell.length_b   1.000
_cell.length_c   1.000
_cell.angle_alpha   90.00
_cell.angle_beta   90.00
_cell.angle_gamma   90.00
#
_symmetry.space_group_name_H-M   'P 1'
#
loop_
_entity.id
_entity.type
_entity.pdbx_description
1 polymer ?
#
loop_
_entity_poly.entity_id
_entity_poly.type
_entity_poly.pdbx_seq_one_letter_code
_entity_poly.pdbx_strand_id
1 'polypeptide(L)'
;HDVIDILENRTTRFLRAYFERFDLKNRQQVKTVTIDMYEPYVRLFRDLFPNAAIIFDRFHIVQHLNRELNKYRVQVMNEYRNKKGPNYTIFKNNWKVLLMDTSKTIFSKYRWNKSFKAYKRSSDIVEFMLSKDDILRRS
;
A
#
# COMPACT_ATOMS: atom_id res chain seq x y z
N HIS A 1 11.75 -21.61 3.75
CA HIS A 1 11.28 -20.69 4.80
C HIS A 1 10.25 -21.49 5.53
N ASP A 2 10.55 -21.87 6.76
CA ASP A 2 9.70 -22.79 7.51
C ASP A 2 8.97 -21.97 8.56
N VAL A 3 7.65 -22.12 8.59
CA VAL A 3 6.83 -21.47 9.62
C VAL A 3 7.07 -22.22 10.91
N ILE A 4 7.71 -21.55 11.87
CA ILE A 4 8.05 -22.15 13.16
C ILE A 4 6.85 -22.13 14.11
N ASP A 5 6.08 -21.04 14.11
CA ASP A 5 4.94 -20.87 15.02
C ASP A 5 3.93 -19.84 14.48
N ILE A 6 2.66 -19.97 14.88
CA ILE A 6 1.57 -19.03 14.59
C ILE A 6 0.90 -18.68 15.93
N LEU A 7 0.92 -17.40 16.26
CA LEU A 7 0.44 -16.92 17.57
C LEU A 7 -1.04 -16.57 17.54
N GLU A 8 -1.78 -17.01 18.57
CA GLU A 8 -3.23 -16.79 18.68
C GLU A 8 -3.60 -15.33 19.00
N ASN A 9 -2.66 -14.56 19.58
CA ASN A 9 -2.91 -13.19 20.02
C ASN A 9 -1.72 -12.26 19.67
N ARG A 10 -2.05 -11.02 19.30
CA ARG A 10 -1.10 -9.98 18.89
C ARG A 10 -0.89 -8.87 19.92
N THR A 11 -1.54 -8.93 21.07
CA THR A 11 -1.40 -7.91 22.12
C THR A 11 0.05 -7.87 22.62
N THR A 12 0.54 -6.66 22.94
CA THR A 12 1.93 -6.46 23.37
C THR A 12 2.30 -7.30 24.59
N ARG A 13 1.37 -7.44 25.55
CA ARG A 13 1.53 -8.30 26.74
C ARG A 13 1.75 -9.77 26.37
N PHE A 14 0.94 -10.29 25.45
CA PHE A 14 1.03 -11.68 25.02
C PHE A 14 2.33 -11.95 24.26
N LEU A 15 2.66 -11.08 23.29
CA LEU A 15 3.88 -11.18 22.50
C LEU A 15 5.14 -11.09 23.39
N ARG A 16 5.14 -10.20 24.38
CA ARG A 16 6.22 -10.09 25.37
C ARG A 16 6.42 -11.40 26.11
N ALA A 17 5.36 -11.92 26.74
CA ALA A 17 5.42 -13.16 27.50
C ALA A 17 5.87 -14.35 26.62
N TYR A 18 5.40 -14.40 25.38
CA TYR A 18 5.81 -15.42 24.42
C TYR A 18 7.33 -15.35 24.16
N PHE A 19 7.88 -14.18 23.79
CA PHE A 19 9.30 -14.08 23.43
C PHE A 19 10.24 -14.10 24.62
N GLU A 20 9.80 -13.69 25.80
CA GLU A 20 10.61 -13.74 27.03
C GLU A 20 10.89 -15.16 27.52
N ARG A 21 10.19 -16.19 27.01
CA ARG A 21 10.55 -17.60 27.26
C ARG A 21 11.90 -17.99 26.65
N PHE A 22 12.40 -17.22 25.69
CA PHE A 22 13.71 -17.41 25.11
C PHE A 22 14.73 -16.54 25.85
N ASP A 23 15.84 -17.17 26.25
CA ASP A 23 16.95 -16.50 26.93
C ASP A 23 17.43 -15.27 26.16
N LEU A 24 17.88 -14.26 26.89
CA LEU A 24 18.39 -13.02 26.32
C LEU A 24 19.51 -13.27 25.29
N LYS A 25 20.39 -14.24 25.54
CA LYS A 25 21.46 -14.64 24.61
C LYS A 25 20.91 -15.07 23.25
N ASN A 26 19.77 -15.75 23.19
CA ASN A 26 19.13 -16.15 21.95
C ASN A 26 18.45 -14.96 21.26
N ARG A 27 17.77 -14.11 22.05
CA ARG A 27 17.13 -12.91 21.52
C ARG A 27 18.11 -11.89 20.94
N GLN A 28 19.31 -11.78 21.52
CA GLN A 28 20.40 -10.95 21.00
C GLN A 28 20.98 -11.43 19.66
N GLN A 29 20.72 -12.67 19.26
CA GLN A 29 21.17 -13.22 17.98
C GLN A 29 20.18 -12.96 16.84
N VAL A 30 18.98 -12.44 17.15
CA VAL A 30 18.01 -12.05 16.13
C VAL A 30 18.56 -10.88 15.32
N LYS A 31 18.60 -11.04 14.00
CA LYS A 31 19.16 -10.03 13.07
C LYS A 31 18.12 -9.04 12.57
N THR A 32 16.90 -9.49 12.35
CA THR A 32 15.84 -8.69 11.73
C THR A 32 14.48 -9.06 12.31
N VAL A 33 13.63 -8.06 12.51
CA VAL A 33 12.21 -8.25 12.84
C VAL A 33 11.38 -7.41 11.89
N THR A 34 10.49 -8.06 11.13
CA THR A 34 9.56 -7.38 10.24
C THR A 34 8.24 -7.16 10.97
N ILE A 35 7.78 -5.92 11.07
CA ILE A 35 6.57 -5.55 11.82
C ILE A 35 5.69 -4.57 11.04
N ASP A 36 4.43 -4.48 11.45
CA ASP A 36 3.55 -3.37 11.05
C ASP A 36 4.04 -2.03 11.65
N MET A 37 3.62 -0.90 11.08
CA MET A 37 4.00 0.46 11.50
C MET A 37 3.37 0.91 12.83
N TYR A 38 2.84 -0.02 13.62
CA TYR A 38 2.23 0.27 14.90
C TYR A 38 3.30 0.55 15.97
N GLU A 39 3.38 1.78 16.44
CA GLU A 39 4.41 2.27 17.38
C GLU A 39 4.63 1.38 18.62
N PRO A 40 3.59 0.82 19.27
CA PRO A 40 3.79 -0.10 20.39
C PRO A 40 4.57 -1.38 20.03
N TYR A 41 4.51 -1.84 18.78
CA TYR A 41 5.35 -2.95 18.32
C TYR A 41 6.81 -2.53 18.14
N VAL A 42 7.06 -1.32 17.64
CA VAL A 42 8.43 -0.78 17.53
C VAL A 42 9.11 -0.80 18.89
N ARG A 43 8.41 -0.29 19.92
CA ARG A 43 8.93 -0.28 21.30
C ARG A 43 9.13 -1.68 21.85
N LEU A 44 8.09 -2.52 21.74
CA LEU A 44 8.14 -3.91 22.23
C LEU A 44 9.31 -4.70 21.64
N PHE A 45 9.48 -4.66 20.32
CA PHE A 45 10.47 -5.49 19.64
C PHE A 45 11.89 -4.93 19.76
N ARG A 46 12.06 -3.62 20.00
CA ARG A 46 13.35 -3.06 20.41
C ARG A 46 13.79 -3.58 21.78
N ASP A 47 12.86 -3.68 22.73
CA ASP A 47 13.18 -4.23 24.06
C ASP A 47 13.49 -5.73 23.99
N LEU A 48 12.70 -6.49 23.21
CA LEU A 48 12.84 -7.93 23.10
C LEU A 48 14.11 -8.32 22.32
N PHE A 49 14.43 -7.60 21.25
CA PHE A 49 15.50 -7.95 20.30
C PHE A 49 16.44 -6.74 20.07
N PRO A 50 17.31 -6.41 21.04
CA PRO A 50 18.07 -5.16 21.03
C PRO A 50 19.07 -5.02 19.87
N ASN A 51 19.52 -6.14 19.29
CA ASN A 51 20.47 -6.15 18.17
C ASN A 51 19.79 -6.29 16.80
N ALA A 52 18.47 -6.44 16.76
CA ALA A 52 17.76 -6.69 15.51
C ALA A 52 17.42 -5.38 14.78
N ALA A 53 17.58 -5.39 13.46
CA ALA A 53 17.04 -4.34 12.61
C ALA A 53 15.51 -4.47 12.52
N ILE A 54 14.79 -3.41 12.90
CA ILE A 54 13.34 -3.33 12.75
C ILE A 54 13.02 -2.90 11.31
N ILE A 55 12.32 -3.76 10.58
CA ILE A 55 11.91 -3.54 9.19
C ILE A 55 10.39 -3.37 9.17
N PHE A 56 9.89 -2.30 8.55
CA PHE A 56 8.45 -2.17 8.35
C PHE A 56 7.99 -3.04 7.18
N ASP A 57 6.86 -3.72 7.38
CA ASP A 57 6.23 -4.52 6.34
C ASP A 57 5.79 -3.63 5.17
N ARG A 58 6.35 -3.90 3.99
CA ARG A 58 6.05 -3.19 2.74
C ARG A 58 4.59 -3.34 2.32
N PHE A 59 3.94 -4.44 2.68
CA PHE A 59 2.54 -4.65 2.33
C PHE A 59 1.65 -3.57 2.96
N HIS A 60 1.83 -3.29 4.24
CA HIS A 60 1.07 -2.26 4.95
C HIS A 60 1.35 -0.87 4.36
N ILE A 61 2.61 -0.55 4.04
CA ILE A 61 2.97 0.72 3.39
C ILE A 61 2.23 0.89 2.06
N VAL A 62 2.32 -0.09 1.17
CA VAL A 62 1.65 -0.06 -0.15
C VAL A 62 0.14 0.00 0.02
N GLN A 63 -0.41 -0.73 0.99
CA GLN A 63 -1.84 -0.70 1.29
C GLN A 63 -2.31 0.68 1.76
N HIS A 64 -1.57 1.33 2.66
CA HIS A 64 -1.87 2.68 3.14
C HIS A 64 -1.81 3.71 2.00
N LEU A 65 -0.74 3.68 1.19
CA LEU A 65 -0.61 4.55 0.03
C LEU A 65 -1.76 4.36 -0.97
N ASN A 66 -2.11 3.11 -1.31
CA ASN A 66 -3.22 2.83 -2.21
C ASN A 66 -4.57 3.31 -1.68
N ARG A 67 -4.79 3.24 -0.35
CA ARG A 67 -6.02 3.74 0.28
C ARG A 67 -6.11 5.26 0.16
N GLU A 68 -5.04 5.98 0.50
CA GLU A 68 -5.03 7.44 0.43
C GLU A 68 -5.13 7.94 -1.01
N LEU A 69 -4.38 7.34 -1.95
CA LEU A 69 -4.47 7.68 -3.37
C LEU A 69 -5.89 7.43 -3.91
N ASN A 70 -6.52 6.32 -3.53
CA ASN A 70 -7.90 6.05 -3.94
C ASN A 70 -8.91 7.02 -3.32
N LYS A 71 -8.75 7.42 -2.05
CA LYS A 71 -9.58 8.46 -1.42
C LYS A 71 -9.46 9.77 -2.19
N TYR A 72 -8.24 10.19 -2.49
CA TYR A 72 -8.00 11.43 -3.22
C TYR A 72 -8.57 11.37 -4.65
N ARG A 73 -8.38 10.24 -5.35
CA ARG A 73 -9.04 9.99 -6.65
C ARG A 73 -10.56 10.11 -6.56
N VAL A 74 -11.21 9.60 -5.50
CA VAL A 74 -12.66 9.74 -5.30
C VAL A 74 -13.06 11.20 -5.10
N GLN A 75 -12.27 11.98 -4.38
CA GLN A 75 -12.49 13.42 -4.21
C GLN A 75 -12.48 14.12 -5.57
N VAL A 76 -11.40 13.98 -6.35
CA VAL A 76 -11.29 14.56 -7.71
C VAL A 76 -12.41 14.06 -8.62
N MET A 77 -12.74 12.77 -8.57
CA MET A 77 -13.85 12.18 -9.35
C MET A 77 -15.17 12.90 -9.05
N ASN A 78 -15.48 13.15 -7.76
CA ASN A 78 -16.75 13.75 -7.36
C ASN A 78 -16.87 15.23 -7.77
N GLU A 79 -15.77 15.94 -8.01
CA GLU A 79 -15.81 17.29 -8.58
C GLU A 79 -16.43 17.33 -9.99
N TYR A 80 -16.43 16.19 -10.70
CA TYR A 80 -17.03 16.04 -12.02
C TYR A 80 -18.44 15.45 -11.99
N ARG A 81 -19.01 15.13 -10.81
CA ARG A 81 -20.27 14.39 -10.68
C ARG A 81 -21.45 15.04 -11.43
N ASN A 82 -21.55 16.37 -11.38
CA ASN A 82 -22.63 17.13 -12.00
C ASN A 82 -22.17 17.93 -13.23
N LYS A 83 -20.92 17.74 -13.67
CA LYS A 83 -20.34 18.43 -14.83
C LYS A 83 -20.63 17.64 -16.10
N LYS A 84 -20.88 18.33 -17.21
CA LYS A 84 -20.97 17.69 -18.53
C LYS A 84 -19.60 17.10 -18.91
N GLY A 85 -19.62 15.93 -19.53
CA GLY A 85 -18.43 15.29 -20.09
C GLY A 85 -18.08 13.95 -19.43
N PRO A 86 -17.04 13.27 -19.94
CA PRO A 86 -16.75 11.88 -19.58
C PRO A 86 -15.90 11.74 -18.31
N ASN A 87 -15.40 12.83 -17.72
CA ASN A 87 -14.38 12.79 -16.67
C ASN A 87 -14.80 11.95 -15.45
N TYR A 88 -16.01 12.16 -14.93
CA TYR A 88 -16.53 11.34 -13.82
C TYR A 88 -16.45 9.84 -14.13
N THR A 89 -16.94 9.44 -15.31
CA THR A 89 -16.97 8.05 -15.78
C THR A 89 -15.56 7.50 -16.01
N ILE A 90 -14.63 8.32 -16.53
CA ILE A 90 -13.23 7.94 -16.71
C ILE A 90 -12.57 7.63 -15.37
N PHE A 91 -12.70 8.52 -14.38
CA PHE A 91 -12.16 8.34 -13.02
C PHE A 91 -12.82 7.17 -12.28
N LYS A 92 -14.13 6.95 -12.48
CA LYS A 92 -14.89 5.85 -11.87
C LYS A 92 -14.48 4.49 -12.43
N ASN A 93 -14.48 4.34 -13.75
CA ASN A 93 -14.30 3.03 -14.40
C ASN A 93 -12.83 2.58 -14.44
N ASN A 94 -11.90 3.53 -14.47
CA ASN A 94 -10.47 3.23 -14.57
C ASN A 94 -9.75 3.36 -13.22
N TRP A 95 -10.46 3.35 -12.08
CA TRP A 95 -9.87 3.59 -10.76
C TRP A 95 -8.62 2.75 -10.44
N LYS A 96 -8.54 1.52 -10.97
CA LYS A 96 -7.43 0.61 -10.72
C LYS A 96 -6.12 1.08 -11.36
N VAL A 97 -6.16 1.83 -12.47
CA VAL A 97 -4.91 2.13 -13.22
C VAL A 97 -3.94 2.99 -12.42
N LEU A 98 -4.45 3.81 -11.48
CA LEU A 98 -3.62 4.61 -10.57
C LEU A 98 -2.99 3.78 -9.43
N LEU A 99 -3.52 2.58 -9.17
CA LEU A 99 -3.06 1.71 -8.07
C LEU A 99 -2.20 0.54 -8.58
N MET A 100 -1.98 0.47 -9.89
CA MET A 100 -1.20 -0.59 -10.51
C MET A 100 0.27 -0.17 -10.65
N ASP A 101 1.14 -1.16 -10.55
CA ASP A 101 2.56 -1.03 -10.87
C ASP A 101 2.75 -0.66 -12.34
N THR A 102 3.31 0.53 -12.58
CA THR A 102 3.53 1.12 -13.89
C THR A 102 4.59 0.39 -14.72
N SER A 103 5.46 -0.40 -14.08
CA SER A 103 6.48 -1.21 -14.76
C SER A 103 5.89 -2.41 -15.51
N LYS A 104 4.64 -2.79 -15.21
CA LYS A 104 3.99 -3.95 -15.82
C LYS A 104 3.73 -3.70 -17.30
N THR A 105 4.00 -4.72 -18.13
CA THR A 105 3.77 -4.69 -19.59
C THR A 105 2.33 -4.36 -20.01
N ILE A 106 1.36 -4.50 -19.10
CA ILE A 106 -0.02 -4.06 -19.32
C ILE A 106 -0.13 -2.55 -19.56
N PHE A 107 0.81 -1.75 -19.05
CA PHE A 107 0.83 -0.29 -19.22
C PHE A 107 1.19 0.18 -20.61
N SER A 108 1.92 -0.63 -21.39
CA SER A 108 2.30 -0.29 -22.77
C SER A 108 1.33 -0.86 -23.81
N LYS A 109 0.48 -1.84 -23.44
CA LYS A 109 -0.46 -2.49 -24.35
C LYS A 109 -1.71 -1.63 -24.58
N TYR A 110 -2.06 -1.41 -25.84
CA TYR A 110 -3.33 -0.80 -26.21
C TYR A 110 -4.50 -1.75 -25.92
N ARG A 111 -5.54 -1.23 -25.27
CA ARG A 111 -6.79 -1.95 -25.01
C ARG A 111 -7.98 -1.03 -25.26
N TRP A 112 -9.07 -1.60 -25.77
CA TRP A 112 -10.32 -0.84 -25.93
C TRP A 112 -10.81 -0.32 -24.57
N ASN A 113 -10.99 0.99 -24.46
CA ASN A 113 -11.50 1.64 -23.26
C ASN A 113 -12.88 2.24 -23.51
N LYS A 114 -13.90 1.71 -22.81
CA LYS A 114 -15.30 2.15 -22.97
C LYS A 114 -15.51 3.63 -22.62
N SER A 115 -14.79 4.16 -21.63
CA SER A 115 -14.95 5.54 -21.17
C SER A 115 -14.39 6.55 -22.16
N PHE A 116 -13.35 6.17 -22.92
CA PHE A 116 -12.76 6.99 -23.99
C PHE A 116 -13.31 6.67 -25.39
N LYS A 117 -14.04 5.55 -25.54
CA LYS A 117 -14.48 5.00 -26.85
C LYS A 117 -13.31 4.87 -27.84
N ALA A 118 -12.14 4.47 -27.34
CA ALA A 118 -10.92 4.36 -28.11
C ALA A 118 -9.98 3.32 -27.49
N TYR A 119 -9.03 2.84 -28.29
CA TYR A 119 -7.90 2.07 -27.77
C TYR A 119 -6.97 3.01 -27.00
N LYS A 120 -6.68 2.66 -25.74
CA LYS A 120 -5.80 3.41 -24.85
C LYS A 120 -4.83 2.47 -24.15
N ARG A 121 -3.63 2.96 -23.88
CA ARG A 121 -2.72 2.34 -22.92
C ARG A 121 -3.09 2.77 -21.51
N SER A 122 -2.79 1.94 -20.50
CA SER A 122 -3.00 2.38 -19.12
C SER A 122 -2.15 3.62 -18.79
N SER A 123 -0.97 3.77 -19.41
CA SER A 123 -0.14 4.98 -19.30
C SER A 123 -0.88 6.24 -19.75
N ASP A 124 -1.56 6.18 -20.90
CA ASP A 124 -2.29 7.32 -21.46
C ASP A 124 -3.48 7.70 -20.57
N ILE A 125 -4.11 6.70 -19.92
CA ILE A 125 -5.22 6.93 -18.99
C ILE A 125 -4.70 7.58 -17.70
N VAL A 126 -3.56 7.10 -17.17
CA VAL A 126 -2.93 7.71 -16.00
C VAL A 126 -2.53 9.14 -16.31
N GLU A 127 -1.82 9.39 -17.41
CA GLU A 127 -1.42 10.74 -17.83
C GLU A 127 -2.63 11.67 -17.99
N PHE A 128 -3.72 11.18 -18.59
CA PHE A 128 -4.97 11.92 -18.64
C PHE A 128 -5.50 12.26 -17.23
N MET A 129 -5.54 11.31 -16.31
CA MET A 129 -6.03 11.56 -14.94
C MET A 129 -5.15 12.57 -14.20
N LEU A 130 -3.83 12.43 -14.30
CA LEU A 130 -2.86 13.36 -13.70
C LEU A 130 -2.96 14.76 -14.34
N SER A 131 -3.42 14.87 -15.59
CA SER A 131 -3.65 16.17 -16.24
C SER A 131 -4.87 16.94 -15.69
N LYS A 132 -5.70 16.32 -14.84
CA LYS A 132 -6.95 16.92 -14.34
C LYS A 132 -6.85 17.50 -12.93
N ASP A 133 -5.77 17.21 -12.21
CA ASP A 133 -5.56 17.70 -10.86
C ASP A 133 -4.06 17.75 -10.52
N ASP A 134 -3.58 18.92 -10.12
CA ASP A 134 -2.14 19.16 -9.87
C ASP A 134 -1.63 18.45 -8.62
N ILE A 135 -2.49 18.23 -7.62
CA ILE A 135 -2.10 17.51 -6.40
C ILE A 135 -1.99 16.01 -6.72
N LEU A 136 -2.94 15.45 -7.46
CA LEU A 136 -2.87 14.07 -7.95
C LEU A 136 -1.64 13.85 -8.82
N ARG A 137 -1.22 14.86 -9.59
CA ARG A 137 0.00 14.80 -10.40
C ARG A 137 1.29 14.76 -9.57
N ARG A 138 1.28 15.37 -8.39
CA ARG A 138 2.45 15.46 -7.49
C ARG A 138 2.54 14.30 -6.49
N SER A 139 1.48 13.49 -6.37
CA SER A 139 1.40 12.34 -5.45
C SER A 139 2.12 11.10 -5.95
#